data_AF-A0A7V9N882-F1
#
_entry.id   AF-A0A7V9N882-F1
#
_cell.length_a   1.000
_cell.length_b   1.000
_cell.length_c   1.000
_cell.angle_alpha   90.00
_cell.angle_beta   90.00
_cell.angle_gamma   90.00
#
_symmetry.space_group_name_H-M   'P 1'
#
loop_
_entity.id
_entity.type
_entity.pdbx_description
1 polymer ?
#
loop_
_entity_poly.entity_id
_entity_poly.type
_entity_poly.pdbx_seq_one_letter_code
_entity_poly.pdbx_strand_id
1 'polypeptide(L)'
;MRHAFPMGSRRRITATTCKVDAARGGTSSPFLFGGVDPRSGELYAHFHFEGVGWGGREGMDGNEMIVTINSNCRHTPVEVFETRYLAFLIEEYRLLPDSGGPGEFRGGLGGGNGA
;
A
#
# COMPACT_ATOMS: atom_id res chain seq x y z
N MET A 1 -31.71 -16.55 47.58
CA MET A 1 -30.48 -15.74 47.46
C MET A 1 -29.50 -16.45 46.54
N ARG A 2 -29.33 -15.96 45.31
CA ARG A 2 -28.30 -16.43 44.37
C ARG A 2 -27.61 -15.17 43.83
N HIS A 3 -26.30 -15.13 43.98
CA HIS A 3 -25.44 -13.97 43.71
C HIS A 3 -25.55 -13.50 42.26
N ALA A 4 -25.87 -12.22 42.08
CA ALA A 4 -25.67 -11.51 40.82
C ALA A 4 -24.18 -11.15 40.70
N PHE A 5 -23.55 -11.55 39.58
CA PHE A 5 -22.23 -11.06 39.19
C PHE A 5 -22.32 -9.56 38.88
N PRO A 6 -21.43 -8.70 39.41
CA PRO A 6 -21.46 -7.28 39.11
C PRO A 6 -21.04 -7.06 37.65
N MET A 7 -21.81 -6.24 36.92
CA MET A 7 -21.42 -5.68 35.62
C MET A 7 -20.20 -4.76 35.82
N GLY A 8 -19.02 -5.37 35.89
CA GLY A 8 -17.74 -4.69 35.99
C GLY A 8 -17.20 -4.36 34.59
N SER A 9 -17.14 -3.06 34.31
CA SER A 9 -16.40 -2.44 33.21
C SER A 9 -16.56 -3.10 31.84
N ARG A 10 -17.50 -2.58 31.04
CA ARG A 10 -17.23 -2.49 29.60
C ARG A 10 -15.92 -1.69 29.50
N ARG A 11 -14.80 -2.39 29.32
CA ARG A 11 -13.54 -1.77 28.91
C ARG A 11 -13.83 -1.14 27.56
N ARG A 12 -14.29 0.11 27.62
CA ARG A 12 -14.27 1.02 26.49
C ARG A 12 -12.79 1.00 26.09
N ILE A 13 -12.49 0.42 24.93
CA ILE A 13 -11.22 0.65 24.28
C ILE A 13 -11.24 2.15 24.02
N THR A 14 -10.73 2.93 24.97
CA THR A 14 -10.48 4.35 24.77
C THR A 14 -9.35 4.36 23.76
N ALA A 15 -9.72 4.42 22.48
CA ALA A 15 -8.78 4.66 21.39
C ALA A 15 -7.92 5.84 21.83
N THR A 16 -6.62 5.60 21.96
CA THR A 16 -5.64 6.65 22.24
C THR A 16 -5.91 7.78 21.27
N THR A 17 -6.29 8.91 21.82
CA THR A 17 -6.66 10.11 21.08
C THR A 17 -5.52 10.49 20.12
N CYS A 18 -5.90 10.79 18.88
CA CYS A 18 -5.31 11.79 17.97
C CYS A 18 -4.00 11.55 17.19
N LYS A 19 -3.47 10.32 17.01
CA LYS A 19 -2.25 10.15 16.16
C LYS A 19 -2.21 8.92 15.24
N VAL A 20 -3.35 8.30 14.97
CA VAL A 20 -3.40 7.12 14.11
C VAL A 20 -3.89 7.54 12.73
N ASP A 21 -3.25 7.00 11.69
CA ASP A 21 -3.66 7.17 10.31
C ASP A 21 -5.05 6.56 10.09
N ALA A 22 -5.83 7.15 9.18
CA ALA A 22 -7.03 6.52 8.65
C ALA A 22 -6.70 5.20 7.90
N ALA A 23 -7.73 4.53 7.37
CA ALA A 23 -7.55 3.30 6.63
C ALA A 23 -6.52 3.45 5.50
N ARG A 24 -5.61 2.48 5.39
CA ARG A 24 -4.58 2.41 4.33
C ARG A 24 -5.08 1.54 3.18
N GLY A 25 -4.57 1.76 1.97
CA GLY A 25 -4.86 0.92 0.78
C GLY A 25 -4.32 -0.52 0.84
N GLY A 26 -3.88 -1.00 2.01
CA GLY A 26 -3.22 -2.30 2.20
C GLY A 26 -1.75 -2.16 2.60
N THR A 27 -1.00 -3.26 2.54
CA THR A 27 0.46 -3.24 2.72
C THR A 27 1.19 -2.85 1.44
N SER A 28 0.69 -3.31 0.30
CA SER A 28 1.25 -3.15 -1.04
C SER A 28 0.25 -3.72 -2.05
N SER A 29 0.37 -3.36 -3.32
CA SER A 29 -0.36 -4.01 -4.41
C SER A 29 0.57 -5.02 -5.11
N PRO A 30 0.47 -6.33 -4.81
CA PRO A 30 1.35 -7.31 -5.41
C PRO A 30 0.94 -7.62 -6.86
N PHE A 31 1.93 -7.63 -7.75
CA PHE A 31 1.78 -8.07 -9.14
C PHE A 31 2.78 -9.20 -9.38
N LEU A 32 2.29 -10.41 -9.59
CA LEU A 32 3.15 -11.58 -9.77
C LEU A 32 3.14 -12.02 -11.22
N PHE A 33 4.32 -12.32 -11.74
CA PHE A 33 4.47 -12.85 -13.07
C PHE A 33 5.70 -13.75 -13.16
N GLY A 34 5.76 -14.55 -14.22
CA GLY A 34 6.88 -15.42 -14.51
C GLY A 34 6.92 -15.77 -15.98
N GLY A 35 8.03 -16.37 -16.40
CA GLY A 35 8.26 -16.71 -17.79
C GLY A 35 9.59 -17.39 -18.01
N VAL A 36 10.02 -17.41 -19.27
CA VAL A 36 11.34 -17.88 -19.69
C VAL A 36 12.13 -16.65 -20.16
N ASP A 37 13.33 -16.46 -19.65
CA ASP A 37 14.21 -15.37 -20.12
C ASP A 37 14.70 -15.71 -21.53
N PRO A 38 14.39 -14.89 -22.56
CA PRO A 38 14.80 -15.18 -23.93
C PRO A 38 16.32 -15.15 -24.14
N ARG A 39 17.09 -14.56 -23.21
CA ARG A 39 18.56 -14.48 -23.29
C ARG A 39 19.24 -15.75 -22.79
N SER A 40 18.71 -16.36 -21.73
CA SER A 40 19.32 -17.52 -21.08
C SER A 40 18.56 -18.83 -21.27
N GLY A 41 17.27 -18.77 -21.62
CA GLY A 41 16.37 -19.92 -21.66
C GLY A 41 15.90 -20.40 -20.27
N GLU A 42 16.29 -19.70 -19.20
CA GLU A 42 15.96 -20.08 -17.82
C GLU A 42 14.57 -19.59 -17.40
N LEU A 43 13.93 -20.34 -16.50
CA LEU A 43 12.68 -19.93 -15.88
C LEU A 43 12.93 -18.81 -14.87
N TYR A 44 12.04 -17.83 -14.84
CA TYR A 44 12.00 -16.81 -13.81
C TYR A 44 10.59 -16.65 -13.24
N ALA A 45 10.54 -16.27 -11.96
CA ALA A 45 9.35 -15.79 -11.29
C ALA A 45 9.69 -14.51 -10.54
N HIS A 46 8.82 -13.53 -10.61
CA HIS A 46 8.97 -12.27 -9.90
C HIS A 46 7.72 -11.95 -9.08
N PHE A 47 7.98 -11.56 -7.82
CA PHE A 47 6.98 -11.03 -6.92
C PHE A 47 7.17 -9.52 -6.87
N HIS A 48 6.47 -8.80 -7.74
CA HIS A 48 6.54 -7.35 -7.78
C HIS A 48 5.61 -6.74 -6.75
N PHE A 49 6.02 -5.61 -6.17
CA PHE A 49 5.22 -4.84 -5.23
C PHE A 49 5.07 -3.42 -5.76
N GLU A 50 3.83 -2.99 -5.98
CA GLU A 50 3.51 -1.59 -6.19
C GLU A 50 3.03 -0.92 -4.91
N GLY A 51 3.30 0.39 -4.85
CA GLY A 51 2.93 1.23 -3.73
C GLY A 51 1.44 1.53 -3.69
N VAL A 52 0.92 1.79 -2.49
CA VAL A 52 -0.49 2.18 -2.28
C VAL A 52 -0.59 3.50 -1.54
N GLY A 53 -1.69 4.21 -1.74
CA GLY A 53 -2.03 5.39 -0.95
C GLY A 53 -2.40 5.02 0.49
N TRP A 54 -1.92 5.81 1.46
CA TRP A 54 -2.24 5.62 2.87
C TRP A 54 -3.30 6.60 3.35
N GLY A 55 -4.00 6.28 4.44
CA GLY A 55 -4.94 7.21 5.06
C GLY A 55 -4.23 8.44 5.63
N GLY A 56 -4.87 9.60 5.53
CA GLY A 56 -4.45 10.81 6.23
C GLY A 56 -4.53 10.64 7.74
N ARG A 57 -3.81 11.46 8.49
CA ARG A 57 -3.79 11.48 9.95
C ARG A 57 -3.94 12.89 10.47
N GLU A 58 -4.20 13.03 11.77
CA GLU A 58 -4.27 14.35 12.39
C GLU A 58 -2.98 15.15 12.12
N GLY A 59 -3.16 16.31 11.48
CA GLY A 59 -2.13 17.26 11.11
C GLY A 59 -1.41 16.99 9.79
N MET A 60 -1.63 15.85 9.10
CA MET A 60 -0.89 15.51 7.87
C MET A 60 -1.68 14.61 6.90
N ASP A 61 -1.58 14.91 5.61
CA ASP A 61 -2.06 14.04 4.53
C ASP A 61 -1.37 12.67 4.54
N GLY A 62 -2.05 11.69 3.92
CA GLY A 62 -1.55 10.33 3.78
C GLY A 62 -0.40 10.24 2.77
N ASN A 63 0.52 9.31 3.00
CA ASN A 63 1.64 9.09 2.09
C ASN A 63 1.17 8.51 0.75
N GLU A 64 1.77 8.99 -0.31
CA GLU A 64 1.45 8.62 -1.69
C GLU A 64 2.27 7.39 -2.09
N MET A 65 1.60 6.42 -2.72
CA MET A 65 2.22 5.27 -3.39
C MET A 65 3.38 4.64 -2.60
N ILE A 66 3.15 4.25 -1.33
CA ILE A 66 4.16 3.63 -0.47
C ILE A 66 4.06 2.10 -0.52
N VAL A 67 5.20 1.43 -0.70
CA VAL A 67 5.33 -0.03 -0.53
C VAL A 67 5.67 -0.37 0.92
N THR A 68 4.82 -1.19 1.54
CA THR A 68 4.98 -1.80 2.87
C THR A 68 4.95 -0.81 4.05
N ILE A 69 4.21 -1.19 5.09
CA ILE A 69 4.08 -0.42 6.33
C ILE A 69 5.42 -0.17 7.04
N ASN A 70 6.38 -1.05 6.87
CA ASN A 70 7.63 -1.07 7.62
C ASN A 70 8.81 -0.39 6.89
N SER A 71 8.59 0.28 5.75
CA SER A 71 9.65 1.02 5.01
C SER A 71 10.93 0.21 4.72
N ASN A 72 10.85 -1.13 4.67
CA ASN A 72 11.98 -1.99 4.36
C ASN A 72 12.10 -2.30 2.86
N CYS A 73 11.07 -1.98 2.08
CA CYS A 73 10.99 -2.25 0.65
C CYS A 73 10.94 -0.93 -0.11
N ARG A 74 11.95 -0.68 -0.94
CA ARG A 74 11.94 0.42 -1.91
C ARG A 74 11.26 -0.06 -3.20
N HIS A 75 10.67 0.87 -3.94
CA HIS A 75 10.19 0.59 -5.29
C HIS A 75 11.35 0.11 -6.17
N THR A 76 11.06 -0.88 -7.00
CA THR A 76 11.97 -1.29 -8.07
C THR A 76 12.02 -0.17 -9.11
N PRO A 77 13.18 0.42 -9.43
CA PRO A 77 13.27 1.39 -10.50
C PRO A 77 12.80 0.79 -11.83
N VAL A 78 12.13 1.58 -12.66
CA VAL A 78 11.56 1.13 -13.94
C VAL A 78 12.65 0.55 -14.85
N GLU A 79 13.83 1.15 -14.86
CA GLU A 79 14.97 0.69 -15.66
C GLU A 79 15.46 -0.69 -15.22
N VAL A 80 15.43 -0.96 -13.90
CA VAL A 80 15.79 -2.27 -13.35
C VAL A 80 14.71 -3.29 -13.70
N PHE A 81 13.44 -2.90 -13.62
CA PHE A 81 12.33 -3.79 -13.94
C PHE A 81 12.38 -4.23 -15.40
N GLU A 82 12.51 -3.29 -16.34
CA GLU A 82 12.53 -3.57 -17.78
C GLU A 82 13.78 -4.36 -18.21
N THR A 83 14.95 -4.06 -17.63
CA THR A 83 16.19 -4.77 -17.98
C THR A 83 16.25 -6.19 -17.41
N ARG A 84 15.60 -6.43 -16.27
CA ARG A 84 15.52 -7.76 -15.66
C ARG A 84 14.42 -8.60 -16.28
N TYR A 85 13.27 -8.00 -16.57
CA TYR A 85 12.07 -8.68 -17.05
C TYR A 85 11.65 -8.16 -18.42
N LEU A 86 12.30 -8.68 -19.45
CA LEU A 86 12.13 -8.24 -20.85
C LEU A 86 10.73 -8.46 -21.43
N ALA A 87 9.83 -9.11 -20.68
CA ALA A 87 8.44 -9.31 -21.07
C ALA A 87 7.57 -8.06 -20.87
N PHE A 88 8.06 -7.04 -20.17
CA PHE A 88 7.29 -5.84 -19.83
C PHE A 88 8.05 -4.58 -20.25
N LEU A 89 7.29 -3.62 -20.77
CA LEU A 89 7.71 -2.26 -21.02
C LEU A 89 6.76 -1.34 -20.23
N ILE A 90 7.30 -0.45 -19.41
CA ILE A 90 6.52 0.48 -18.60
C ILE A 90 6.32 1.75 -19.42
N GLU A 91 5.10 1.96 -19.91
CA GLU A 91 4.78 3.15 -20.71
C GLU A 91 4.62 4.41 -19.85
N GLU A 92 4.08 4.27 -18.64
CA GLU A 92 3.81 5.39 -17.74
C GLU A 92 3.96 4.94 -16.28
N TYR A 93 4.54 5.80 -15.46
CA TYR A 93 4.64 5.62 -14.01
C TYR A 93 4.30 6.94 -13.31
N ARG A 94 3.07 7.05 -12.82
CA ARG A 94 2.53 8.30 -12.26
C ARG A 94 1.60 8.05 -11.08
N LEU A 95 1.43 9.10 -10.28
CA LEU A 95 0.32 9.19 -9.34
C LEU A 95 -1.00 9.40 -10.11
N LEU A 96 -2.04 8.69 -9.68
CA LEU A 96 -3.39 8.85 -10.20
C LEU A 96 -4.05 10.04 -9.50
N PRO A 97 -4.36 11.14 -10.22
CA PRO A 97 -5.04 12.29 -9.62
C PRO A 97 -6.39 11.88 -9.01
N ASP A 98 -6.78 12.55 -7.93
CA ASP A 98 -8.06 12.36 -7.25
C ASP A 98 -8.36 10.94 -6.74
N SER A 99 -7.36 10.06 -6.71
CA SER A 99 -7.51 8.69 -6.18
C SER A 99 -7.46 8.62 -4.65
N GLY A 100 -7.07 9.71 -4.00
CA GLY A 100 -6.95 9.79 -2.54
C GLY A 100 -8.33 9.91 -1.88
N GLY A 101 -8.53 9.22 -0.76
CA GLY A 101 -9.77 9.35 0.01
C GLY A 101 -9.98 10.80 0.50
N PRO A 102 -11.19 11.39 0.33
CA PRO A 102 -11.44 12.76 0.77
C PRO A 102 -11.48 12.85 2.31
N GLY A 103 -11.06 13.98 2.86
CA GLY A 103 -11.06 14.27 4.29
C GLY A 103 -10.39 15.61 4.61
N GLU A 104 -10.44 16.04 5.87
CA GLU A 104 -9.69 17.21 6.35
C GLU A 104 -8.17 17.04 6.10
N PHE A 105 -7.68 15.81 6.30
CA PHE A 105 -6.39 15.34 5.82
C PHE A 105 -6.66 14.26 4.79
N ARG A 106 -6.26 14.48 3.53
CA ARG A 106 -6.60 13.57 2.43
C ARG A 106 -5.81 12.26 2.55
N GLY A 107 -6.37 11.20 1.99
CA GLY A 107 -5.61 9.99 1.69
C GLY A 107 -4.52 10.28 0.64
N GLY A 108 -3.43 9.54 0.73
CA GLY A 108 -2.38 9.53 -0.28
C GLY A 108 -2.90 8.96 -1.60
N LEU A 109 -2.28 9.42 -2.69
CA LEU A 109 -2.61 8.96 -4.03
C LEU A 109 -2.07 7.55 -4.28
N GLY A 110 -2.75 6.81 -5.14
CA GLY A 110 -2.28 5.54 -5.70
C GLY A 110 -1.55 5.77 -7.02
N GLY A 111 -0.90 4.71 -7.53
CA GLY A 111 -0.36 4.69 -8.88
C GLY A 111 -1.40 4.17 -9.88
N GLY A 112 -1.37 4.68 -11.11
CA GLY A 112 -2.21 4.17 -12.19
C GLY A 112 -2.31 5.11 -13.39
N ASN A 113 -2.81 4.57 -14.49
CA ASN A 113 -3.06 5.33 -15.71
C ASN A 113 -4.51 5.81 -15.67
N GLY A 114 -4.71 7.12 -15.76
CA GLY A 114 -6.03 7.72 -15.85
C GLY A 114 -6.60 7.47 -17.24
N ALA A 115 -7.57 6.57 -17.33
CA ALA A 115 -8.50 6.48 -18.46
C ALA A 115 -9.85 7.04 -18.04
#